data_AF-A0AAW0CU41-F1
#
_entry.id   AF-A0AAW0CU41-F1
#
_cell.length_a   1.000
_cell.length_b   1.000
_cell.length_c   1.000
_cell.angle_alpha   90.00
_cell.angle_beta   90.00
_cell.angle_gamma   90.00
#
_symmetry.space_group_name_H-M   'P 1'
#
loop_
_entity.id
_entity.type
_entity.pdbx_description
1 polymer ?
#
loop_
_entity_poly.entity_id
_entity_poly.type
_entity_poly.pdbx_seq_one_letter_code
_entity_poly.pdbx_strand_id
1 'polypeptide(L)'
;MNLFLSLLAFISVVTATGPVPISKSGLAGINGFYFYDPYCAHGCFRSFSPYTLSCSDTISAGGHITGDEAAHNLALCRASSFPYLSSIAWCIHLYCPDDTRASKIETFWETEITGDAKVLPIWSFGEVMANITVPPTVVAMGQDLVLNSTMLTTEENWQTTWITLYYFFRETALESYYGLSICLTSFGLPLVLTWLGYLPFMTRGISRIRPYLYPSLIGTYHDRSLPFLLGNVPTVGQSGYIFILVALNVIFLSIGYKTLYPDQQMQWYTSRYQELMAYFMWRTGVLAFCNMPVLFLFSSRNNVLLWLTNWSHSTYILMHRWIARLFLLHVLLHSILALVLYQNTGAYTTSLTLNWWIWGCFLVFASALILRQLGEFDYLLVLRLNKIACSQKGNSQTPCTACSR
;
A
#
# COMPACT_ATOMS: atom_id res chain seq x y z
N MET A 1 -13.65 -39.31 13.98
CA MET A 1 -12.98 -38.87 15.22
C MET A 1 -11.62 -38.21 14.97
N ASN A 2 -10.77 -38.77 14.09
CA ASN A 2 -9.45 -38.19 13.80
C ASN A 2 -9.43 -36.87 12.99
N LEU A 3 -10.50 -36.55 12.24
CA LEU A 3 -10.57 -35.27 11.50
C LEU A 3 -10.90 -34.07 12.41
N PHE A 4 -11.64 -34.30 13.51
CA PHE A 4 -12.03 -33.27 14.48
C PHE A 4 -10.84 -32.90 15.39
N LEU A 5 -9.98 -33.87 15.72
CA LEU A 5 -8.73 -33.65 16.45
C LEU A 5 -7.68 -32.89 15.63
N SER A 6 -7.60 -33.10 14.31
CA SER A 6 -6.72 -32.31 13.44
C SER A 6 -7.18 -30.86 13.25
N LEU A 7 -8.50 -30.60 13.27
CA LEU A 7 -9.04 -29.24 13.21
C LEU A 7 -8.75 -28.46 14.51
N LEU A 8 -8.84 -29.11 15.67
CA LEU A 8 -8.46 -28.54 16.96
C LEU A 8 -6.95 -28.28 17.07
N ALA A 9 -6.11 -29.12 16.45
CA ALA A 9 -4.67 -28.88 16.37
C ALA A 9 -4.33 -27.65 15.50
N PHE A 10 -5.08 -27.38 14.43
CA PHE A 10 -4.88 -26.18 13.60
C PHE A 10 -5.32 -24.89 14.30
N ILE A 11 -6.38 -24.95 15.12
CA ILE A 11 -6.81 -23.82 15.96
C ILE A 11 -5.78 -23.53 17.06
N SER A 12 -5.11 -24.57 17.57
CA SER A 12 -4.11 -24.44 18.64
C SER A 12 -2.75 -23.90 18.17
N VAL A 13 -2.43 -23.99 16.88
CA VAL A 13 -1.20 -23.41 16.30
C VAL A 13 -1.32 -21.88 16.11
N VAL A 14 -2.54 -21.33 16.12
CA VAL A 14 -2.74 -19.87 16.15
C VAL A 14 -2.47 -19.27 17.53
N THR A 15 -2.39 -20.09 18.59
CA THR A 15 -2.21 -19.63 19.98
C THR A 15 -0.84 -19.94 20.59
N ALA A 16 0.14 -20.37 19.79
CA ALA A 16 1.47 -20.73 20.27
C ALA A 16 2.60 -19.95 19.58
N THR A 17 2.41 -18.64 19.43
CA THR A 17 3.56 -17.72 19.50
C THR A 17 3.53 -17.11 20.89
N GLY A 18 4.63 -17.19 21.63
CA GLY A 18 4.81 -16.37 22.83
C GLY A 18 4.63 -14.88 22.51
N PRO A 19 4.73 -13.96 23.49
CA PRO A 19 4.65 -12.53 23.22
C PRO A 19 5.82 -12.10 22.33
N VAL A 20 5.66 -12.27 21.01
CA VAL A 20 6.31 -11.44 20.02
C VAL A 20 5.87 -10.03 20.38
N PRO A 21 6.79 -9.06 20.54
CA PRO A 21 6.41 -7.69 20.82
C PRO A 21 5.33 -7.31 19.82
N ILE A 22 4.13 -6.98 20.32
CA ILE A 22 3.01 -6.57 19.49
C ILE A 22 3.40 -5.19 18.95
N SER A 23 4.26 -5.14 17.94
CA SER A 23 4.06 -4.14 16.91
C SER A 23 2.71 -4.52 16.32
N LYS A 24 1.70 -3.68 16.56
CA LYS A 24 0.39 -3.86 15.92
C LYS A 24 0.67 -3.96 14.42
N SER A 25 0.60 -5.16 13.87
CA SER A 25 0.78 -5.45 12.46
C SER A 25 -0.58 -5.88 11.97
N GLY A 26 -1.09 -5.18 10.96
CA GLY A 26 -2.46 -5.35 10.52
C GLY A 26 -2.73 -4.62 9.22
N LEU A 27 -3.88 -4.93 8.63
CA LEU A 27 -4.41 -4.19 7.49
C LEU A 27 -5.09 -2.92 7.99
N ALA A 28 -4.83 -1.80 7.32
CA ALA A 28 -5.34 -0.49 7.69
C ALA A 28 -6.87 -0.53 7.87
N GLY A 29 -7.36 -0.03 9.01
CA GLY A 29 -8.80 0.04 9.29
C GLY A 29 -9.47 -1.29 9.63
N ILE A 30 -8.73 -2.41 9.67
CA ILE A 30 -9.24 -3.74 10.04
C ILE A 30 -8.83 -4.05 11.49
N ASN A 31 -9.77 -4.58 12.29
CA ASN A 31 -9.55 -4.94 13.71
C ASN A 31 -8.91 -3.82 14.55
N GLY A 32 -9.26 -2.57 14.27
CA GLY A 32 -8.78 -1.43 15.03
C GLY A 32 -7.31 -1.06 14.78
N PHE A 33 -6.71 -1.51 13.66
CA PHE A 33 -5.39 -1.06 13.25
C PHE A 33 -5.46 0.32 12.58
N TYR A 34 -5.06 1.34 13.34
CA TYR A 34 -4.94 2.72 12.90
C TYR A 34 -3.48 3.16 13.04
N PHE A 35 -2.91 3.72 11.96
CA PHE A 35 -1.62 4.39 11.99
C PHE A 35 -1.88 5.88 11.71
N TYR A 36 -1.31 6.76 12.54
CA TYR A 36 -1.63 8.19 12.67
C TYR A 36 -2.73 8.58 13.69
N ASP A 37 -3.09 7.73 14.66
CA ASP A 37 -3.99 8.13 15.77
C ASP A 37 -3.17 8.64 16.97
N PRO A 38 -3.39 9.88 17.48
CA PRO A 38 -4.32 10.90 16.98
C PRO A 38 -3.72 11.74 15.84
N TYR A 39 -4.53 12.05 14.83
CA TYR A 39 -4.07 12.77 13.62
C TYR A 39 -3.53 14.17 13.94
N CYS A 40 -4.08 14.84 14.95
CA CYS A 40 -3.64 16.17 15.37
C CYS A 40 -2.17 16.17 15.84
N ALA A 41 -1.76 15.15 16.60
CA ALA A 41 -0.41 15.03 17.13
C ALA A 41 0.60 14.66 16.04
N HIS A 42 0.22 13.75 15.14
CA HIS A 42 1.03 13.48 13.95
C HIS A 42 1.13 14.68 13.01
N GLY A 43 0.07 15.49 12.90
CA GLY A 43 0.08 16.77 12.21
C GLY A 43 1.19 17.66 12.76
N CYS A 44 1.19 17.88 14.07
CA CYS A 44 2.23 18.66 14.76
C CYS A 44 3.64 18.09 14.55
N PHE A 45 3.84 16.79 14.75
CA PHE A 45 5.14 16.17 14.51
C PHE A 45 5.65 16.36 13.08
N ARG A 46 4.77 16.20 12.09
CA ARG A 46 5.15 16.38 10.69
C ARG A 46 5.36 17.84 10.31
N SER A 47 4.68 18.79 10.96
CA SER A 47 4.90 20.22 10.79
C SER A 47 6.32 20.65 11.19
N PHE A 48 6.96 19.96 12.14
CA PHE A 48 8.35 20.24 12.56
C PHE A 48 9.40 19.29 11.96
N SER A 49 8.98 18.21 11.29
CA SER A 49 9.87 17.24 10.65
C SER A 49 10.84 17.79 9.58
N PRO A 50 10.55 18.90 8.87
CA PRO A 50 11.46 19.47 7.87
C PRO A 50 12.62 20.31 8.42
N TYR A 51 12.62 20.65 9.71
CA TYR A 51 13.66 21.52 10.29
C TYR A 51 14.80 20.70 10.89
N THR A 52 16.02 21.25 10.83
CA THR A 52 17.21 20.63 11.44
C THR A 52 17.26 20.89 12.94
N LEU A 53 18.02 20.07 13.65
CA LEU A 53 18.23 20.18 15.08
C LEU A 53 19.69 20.55 15.35
N SER A 54 19.98 21.23 16.46
CA SER A 54 21.37 21.58 16.80
C SER A 54 22.30 20.36 16.96
N CYS A 55 21.75 19.18 17.22
CA CYS A 55 22.49 17.92 17.31
C CYS A 55 22.48 17.08 16.01
N SER A 56 21.77 17.49 14.95
CA SER A 56 21.71 16.73 13.71
C SER A 56 21.24 17.59 12.52
N ASP A 57 22.01 17.53 11.44
CA ASP A 57 21.64 18.10 10.13
C ASP A 57 20.77 17.15 9.30
N THR A 58 20.49 15.94 9.80
CA THR A 58 19.65 14.96 9.11
C THR A 58 18.18 15.35 9.21
N ILE A 59 17.52 15.49 8.05
CA ILE A 59 16.08 15.75 7.96
C ILE A 59 15.37 14.45 7.59
N SER A 60 14.31 14.10 8.34
CA SER A 60 13.39 13.01 7.99
C SER A 60 12.02 13.61 7.68
N ALA A 61 11.88 14.12 6.45
CA ALA A 61 10.64 14.68 5.95
C ALA A 61 9.58 13.56 5.87
N GLY A 62 8.55 13.66 6.70
CA GLY A 62 7.44 12.69 6.71
C GLY A 62 7.65 11.44 7.55
N GLY A 63 8.58 11.45 8.52
CA GLY A 63 8.62 10.47 9.60
C GLY A 63 8.89 9.02 9.19
N HIS A 64 9.21 8.76 7.92
CA HIS A 64 9.75 7.48 7.50
C HIS A 64 11.26 7.53 7.72
N ILE A 65 11.72 6.77 8.70
CA ILE A 65 13.13 6.43 8.78
C ILE A 65 13.32 5.05 8.16
N THR A 66 14.18 5.00 7.14
CA THR A 66 14.91 3.79 6.77
C THR A 66 15.63 3.30 8.03
N GLY A 67 15.68 1.99 8.28
CA GLY A 67 16.37 1.42 9.45
C GLY A 67 17.90 1.54 9.38
N ASP A 68 18.39 2.69 8.92
CA ASP A 68 19.81 3.02 8.81
C ASP A 68 20.33 3.75 10.05
N GLU A 69 21.64 3.88 10.14
CA GLU A 69 22.32 4.49 11.28
C GLU A 69 21.98 5.98 11.44
N ALA A 70 21.78 6.70 10.32
CA ALA A 70 21.47 8.13 10.32
C ALA A 70 20.09 8.40 10.94
N ALA A 71 19.12 7.56 10.63
CA ALA A 71 17.80 7.56 11.22
C ALA A 71 17.81 7.37 12.74
N HIS A 72 18.56 6.38 13.22
CA HIS A 72 18.66 6.11 14.65
C HIS A 72 19.34 7.27 15.41
N ASN A 73 20.40 7.84 14.83
CA ASN A 73 21.08 9.01 15.40
C ASN A 73 20.15 10.24 15.45
N LEU A 74 19.32 10.44 14.42
CA LEU A 74 18.30 11.50 14.44
C LEU A 74 17.25 11.26 15.54
N ALA A 75 16.83 10.01 15.76
CA ALA A 75 15.89 9.68 16.84
C ALA A 75 16.46 9.98 18.22
N LEU A 76 17.74 9.67 18.48
CA LEU A 76 18.43 10.04 19.72
C LEU A 76 18.53 11.57 19.91
N CYS A 77 18.79 12.30 18.83
CA CYS A 77 18.82 13.77 18.84
C CYS A 77 17.42 14.36 19.12
N ARG A 78 16.36 13.83 18.50
CA ARG A 78 14.97 14.22 18.79
C ARG A 78 14.57 13.92 20.23
N ALA A 79 14.96 12.77 20.76
CA ALA A 79 14.64 12.34 22.11
C ALA A 79 15.22 13.27 23.19
N SER A 80 16.36 13.90 22.90
CA SER A 80 17.08 14.78 23.84
C SER A 80 16.93 16.27 23.56
N SER A 81 16.34 16.66 22.42
CA SER A 81 16.16 18.05 22.02
C SER A 81 14.93 18.68 22.67
N PHE A 82 15.14 19.46 23.73
CA PHE A 82 14.06 20.20 24.37
C PHE A 82 13.34 21.20 23.43
N PRO A 83 14.03 21.98 22.57
CA PRO A 83 13.37 22.85 21.57
C PRO A 83 12.43 22.09 20.64
N TYR A 84 12.83 20.89 20.20
CA TYR A 84 12.02 20.04 19.33
C TYR A 84 10.77 19.53 20.05
N LEU A 85 10.95 18.94 21.23
CA LEU A 85 9.86 18.38 22.03
C LEU A 85 8.89 19.48 22.47
N SER A 86 9.38 20.60 23.01
CA SER A 86 8.52 21.71 23.44
C SER A 86 7.72 22.33 22.30
N SER A 87 8.29 22.45 21.09
CA SER A 87 7.56 22.98 19.92
C SER A 87 6.40 22.07 19.51
N ILE A 88 6.62 20.75 19.50
CA ILE A 88 5.57 19.78 19.16
C ILE A 88 4.53 19.69 20.28
N ALA A 89 4.96 19.68 21.55
CA ALA A 89 4.05 19.65 22.70
C ALA A 89 3.12 20.87 22.70
N TRP A 90 3.67 22.07 22.44
CA TRP A 90 2.88 23.29 22.33
C TRP A 90 1.92 23.26 21.14
N CYS A 91 2.35 22.73 19.99
CA CYS A 91 1.45 22.53 18.85
C CYS A 91 0.29 21.58 19.18
N ILE A 92 0.56 20.47 19.88
CA ILE A 92 -0.47 19.53 20.34
C ILE A 92 -1.46 20.26 21.26
N HIS A 93 -0.95 21.06 22.20
CA HIS A 93 -1.79 21.85 23.09
C HIS A 93 -2.70 22.83 22.35
N LEU A 94 -2.21 23.46 21.28
CA LEU A 94 -2.98 24.44 20.50
C LEU A 94 -4.03 23.80 19.59
N TYR A 95 -3.70 22.69 18.93
CA TYR A 95 -4.48 22.19 17.80
C TYR A 95 -5.15 20.82 18.02
N CYS A 96 -4.78 20.07 19.06
CA CYS A 96 -5.54 18.86 19.40
C CYS A 96 -6.85 19.22 20.11
N PRO A 97 -7.98 18.61 19.72
CA PRO A 97 -9.26 18.80 20.41
C PRO A 97 -9.21 18.42 21.90
N ASP A 98 -9.98 19.13 22.74
CA ASP A 98 -10.06 18.89 24.19
C ASP A 98 -10.57 17.48 24.57
N ASP A 99 -11.31 16.82 23.69
CA ASP A 99 -11.79 15.45 23.87
C ASP A 99 -10.72 14.38 23.55
N THR A 100 -9.54 14.79 23.06
CA THR A 100 -8.41 13.90 22.83
C THR A 100 -7.88 13.40 24.16
N ARG A 101 -8.15 12.12 24.47
CA ARG A 101 -7.72 11.49 25.72
C ARG A 101 -6.20 11.62 25.91
N ALA A 102 -5.77 12.10 27.07
CA ALA A 102 -4.35 12.26 27.42
C ALA A 102 -3.53 10.97 27.19
N SER A 103 -4.11 9.79 27.44
CA SER A 103 -3.43 8.52 27.18
C SER A 103 -3.06 8.30 25.71
N LYS A 104 -3.83 8.84 24.75
CA LYS A 104 -3.49 8.77 23.32
C LYS A 104 -2.29 9.66 23.00
N ILE A 105 -2.25 10.85 23.59
CA ILE A 105 -1.15 11.79 23.43
C ILE A 105 0.14 11.19 23.98
N GLU A 106 0.11 10.65 25.21
CA GLU A 106 1.29 10.00 25.81
C GLU A 106 1.71 8.75 25.02
N THR A 107 0.76 7.94 24.52
CA THR A 107 1.12 6.80 23.66
C THR A 107 1.86 7.27 22.41
N PHE A 108 1.33 8.27 21.70
CA PHE A 108 2.00 8.89 20.56
C PHE A 108 3.38 9.46 20.95
N TRP A 109 3.46 10.10 22.11
CA TRP A 109 4.69 10.71 22.62
C TRP A 109 5.79 9.66 22.83
N GLU A 110 5.46 8.52 23.41
CA GLU A 110 6.42 7.46 23.69
C GLU A 110 6.78 6.63 22.44
N THR A 111 5.88 6.49 21.48
CA THR A 111 6.10 5.57 20.33
C THR A 111 6.50 6.26 19.03
N GLU A 112 6.14 7.52 18.82
CA GLU A 112 6.26 8.18 17.50
C GLU A 112 7.12 9.45 17.51
N ILE A 113 7.24 10.17 18.64
CA ILE A 113 7.82 11.54 18.66
C ILE A 113 9.27 11.58 18.16
N THR A 114 10.04 10.52 18.40
CA THR A 114 11.45 10.43 17.97
C THR A 114 11.56 9.92 16.53
N GLY A 115 10.52 9.24 16.04
CA GLY A 115 10.51 8.48 14.80
C GLY A 115 10.96 7.03 14.95
N ASP A 116 11.59 6.65 16.07
CA ASP A 116 12.00 5.28 16.39
C ASP A 116 11.35 4.84 17.70
N ALA A 117 10.40 3.91 17.63
CA ALA A 117 9.68 3.39 18.80
C ALA A 117 10.58 2.73 19.87
N LYS A 118 11.86 2.46 19.56
CA LYS A 118 12.85 1.96 20.54
C LYS A 118 13.52 3.07 21.32
N VAL A 119 13.42 4.32 20.88
CA VAL A 119 14.06 5.49 21.49
C VAL A 119 12.98 6.34 22.14
N LEU A 120 12.92 6.29 23.47
CA LEU A 120 11.99 7.09 24.26
C LEU A 120 12.49 8.54 24.39
N PRO A 121 11.59 9.54 24.38
CA PRO A 121 11.95 10.91 24.71
C PRO A 121 12.43 11.00 26.16
N ILE A 122 13.36 11.93 26.45
CA ILE A 122 13.89 12.14 27.82
C ILE A 122 12.79 12.60 28.79
N TRP A 123 11.83 13.37 28.29
CA TRP A 123 10.73 13.93 29.07
C TRP A 123 9.40 13.44 28.53
N SER A 124 8.48 13.12 29.43
CA SER A 124 7.07 12.87 29.11
C SER A 124 6.39 14.14 28.56
N PHE A 125 5.24 13.98 27.90
CA PHE A 125 4.51 15.12 27.35
C PHE A 125 4.13 16.10 28.48
N GLY A 126 3.67 15.58 29.62
CA GLY A 126 3.34 16.38 30.80
C GLY A 126 4.53 17.19 31.35
N GLU A 127 5.73 16.59 31.44
CA GLU A 127 6.94 17.27 31.91
C GLU A 127 7.39 18.38 30.96
N VAL A 128 7.32 18.13 29.65
CA VAL A 128 7.65 19.16 28.65
C VAL A 128 6.69 20.33 28.76
N MET A 129 5.38 20.07 28.82
CA MET A 129 4.36 21.11 28.97
C MET A 129 4.52 21.91 30.27
N ALA A 130 4.85 21.26 31.38
CA ALA A 130 5.08 21.93 32.66
C ALA A 130 6.31 22.85 32.64
N ASN A 131 7.31 22.56 31.81
CA ASN A 131 8.54 23.35 31.70
C ASN A 131 8.41 24.56 30.75
N ILE A 132 7.32 24.65 29.97
CA ILE A 132 7.04 25.81 29.12
C ILE A 132 6.41 26.90 29.98
N THR A 133 7.24 27.83 30.46
CA THR A 133 6.80 28.95 31.32
C THR A 133 6.38 30.19 30.55
N VAL A 134 6.92 30.37 29.33
CA VAL A 134 6.63 31.49 28.45
C VAL A 134 6.06 30.96 27.14
N PRO A 135 4.86 31.41 26.71
CA PRO A 135 4.29 31.01 25.43
C PRO A 135 5.21 31.39 24.26
N PRO A 136 5.52 30.46 23.34
CA PRO A 136 6.31 30.75 22.17
C PRO A 136 5.57 31.72 21.23
N THR A 137 6.28 32.70 20.67
CA THR A 137 5.73 33.69 19.73
C THR A 137 6.36 33.60 18.35
N VAL A 138 7.47 32.86 18.20
CA VAL A 138 8.23 32.75 16.96
C VAL A 138 7.70 31.56 16.17
N VAL A 139 7.30 31.80 14.92
CA VAL A 139 6.85 30.74 14.00
C VAL A 139 8.07 30.18 13.26
N ALA A 140 8.20 28.85 13.25
CA ALA A 140 9.23 28.16 12.48
C ALA A 140 8.95 28.34 10.98
N MET A 141 9.90 28.95 10.27
CA MET A 141 9.79 29.25 8.83
C MET A 141 11.17 29.13 8.17
N GLY A 142 11.20 28.69 6.91
CA GLY A 142 12.43 28.53 6.12
C GLY A 142 13.04 27.13 6.22
N GLN A 143 13.65 26.67 5.13
CA GLN A 143 14.21 25.32 5.02
C GLN A 143 15.54 25.14 5.77
N ASP A 144 16.30 26.23 5.96
CA ASP A 144 17.61 26.21 6.64
C ASP A 144 17.50 26.48 8.15
N LEU A 145 16.29 26.49 8.70
CA LEU A 145 16.05 26.80 10.10
C LEU A 145 16.49 25.64 11.00
N VAL A 146 17.32 25.97 11.98
CA VAL A 146 17.68 25.08 13.10
C VAL A 146 16.76 25.36 14.28
N LEU A 147 16.04 24.34 14.77
CA LEU A 147 15.20 24.41 15.97
C LEU A 147 16.05 24.53 17.24
N ASN A 148 16.31 25.76 17.66
CA ASN A 148 17.10 26.09 18.84
C ASN A 148 16.26 26.57 20.05
N SER A 149 14.98 26.88 19.82
CA SER A 149 14.04 27.39 20.82
C SER A 149 12.65 26.83 20.55
N THR A 150 11.75 26.94 21.53
CA THR A 150 10.35 26.56 21.37
C THR A 150 9.69 27.47 20.33
N MET A 151 9.19 26.88 19.25
CA MET A 151 8.62 27.59 18.10
C MET A 151 7.20 27.11 17.78
N LEU A 152 6.46 27.96 17.09
CA LEU A 152 5.11 27.70 16.61
C LEU A 152 5.13 27.16 15.18
N THR A 153 4.07 26.45 14.80
CA THR A 153 3.72 26.19 13.40
C THR A 153 2.42 26.92 13.05
N THR A 154 2.25 27.29 11.78
CA THR A 154 1.02 27.95 11.33
C THR A 154 -0.16 26.98 11.32
N GLU A 155 -1.36 27.50 11.55
CA GLU A 155 -2.60 26.71 11.48
C GLU A 155 -2.74 26.07 10.10
N GLU A 156 -2.42 26.81 9.04
CA GLU A 156 -2.43 26.32 7.66
C GLU A 156 -1.49 25.11 7.45
N ASN A 157 -0.26 25.19 7.96
CA ASN A 157 0.71 24.10 7.83
C ASN A 157 0.27 22.86 8.63
N TRP A 158 -0.21 23.05 9.86
CA TRP A 158 -0.75 21.96 10.67
C TRP A 158 -1.97 21.32 9.99
N GLN A 159 -2.89 22.16 9.50
CA GLN A 159 -4.15 21.74 8.88
C GLN A 159 -3.91 20.91 7.62
N THR A 160 -3.12 21.43 6.67
CA THR A 160 -2.78 20.71 5.44
C THR A 160 -2.06 19.39 5.72
N THR A 161 -1.25 19.34 6.78
CA THR A 161 -0.51 18.13 7.19
C THR A 161 -1.43 17.06 7.78
N TRP A 162 -2.22 17.36 8.82
CA TRP A 162 -3.06 16.33 9.45
C TRP A 162 -4.17 15.83 8.50
N ILE A 163 -4.75 16.72 7.69
CA ILE A 163 -5.74 16.36 6.66
C ILE A 163 -5.13 15.35 5.69
N THR A 164 -3.88 15.62 5.26
CA THR A 164 -3.17 14.72 4.35
C THR A 164 -3.01 13.33 4.95
N LEU A 165 -2.65 13.23 6.23
CA LEU A 165 -2.51 11.95 6.93
C LEU A 165 -3.83 11.23 7.12
N TYR A 166 -4.90 11.95 7.44
CA TYR A 166 -6.24 11.39 7.58
C TYR A 166 -6.72 10.78 6.25
N TYR A 167 -6.60 11.53 5.15
CA TYR A 167 -7.04 11.06 3.83
C TYR A 167 -6.15 9.94 3.30
N PHE A 168 -4.84 10.00 3.54
CA PHE A 168 -3.95 8.90 3.22
C PHE A 168 -4.38 7.61 3.96
N PHE A 169 -4.58 7.68 5.28
CA PHE A 169 -5.05 6.53 6.05
C PHE A 169 -6.41 6.02 5.55
N ARG A 170 -7.35 6.92 5.26
CA ARG A 170 -8.67 6.58 4.73
C ARG A 170 -8.57 5.81 3.42
N GLU A 171 -7.73 6.28 2.49
CA GLU A 171 -7.51 5.58 1.22
C GLU A 171 -6.88 4.21 1.46
N THR A 172 -5.84 4.10 2.29
CA THR A 172 -5.20 2.82 2.63
C THR A 172 -6.16 1.83 3.33
N ALA A 173 -7.08 2.33 4.17
CA ALA A 173 -8.11 1.50 4.78
C ALA A 173 -9.06 0.93 3.72
N LEU A 174 -9.55 1.75 2.79
CA LEU A 174 -10.36 1.27 1.67
C LEU A 174 -9.60 0.26 0.81
N GLU A 175 -8.33 0.52 0.51
CA GLU A 175 -7.47 -0.40 -0.23
C GLU A 175 -7.33 -1.76 0.47
N SER A 176 -7.21 -1.75 1.80
CA SER A 176 -7.17 -2.95 2.62
C SER A 176 -8.46 -3.77 2.51
N TYR A 177 -9.64 -3.12 2.55
CA TYR A 177 -10.92 -3.79 2.36
C TYR A 177 -11.08 -4.37 0.95
N TYR A 178 -10.67 -3.63 -0.09
CA TYR A 178 -10.74 -4.11 -1.48
C TYR A 178 -9.80 -5.29 -1.72
N GLY A 179 -8.57 -5.18 -1.24
CA GLY A 179 -7.58 -6.25 -1.31
C GLY A 179 -8.03 -7.52 -0.62
N LEU A 180 -8.53 -7.40 0.61
CA LEU A 180 -9.10 -8.53 1.34
C LEU A 180 -10.30 -9.14 0.60
N SER A 181 -11.18 -8.32 0.03
CA SER A 181 -12.33 -8.78 -0.75
C SER A 181 -11.92 -9.57 -1.99
N ILE A 182 -10.88 -9.13 -2.72
CA ILE A 182 -10.33 -9.88 -3.87
C ILE A 182 -9.74 -11.21 -3.40
N CYS A 183 -8.93 -11.21 -2.34
CA CYS A 183 -8.32 -12.43 -1.80
C CYS A 183 -9.37 -13.43 -1.33
N LEU A 184 -10.36 -12.97 -0.54
CA LEU A 184 -11.44 -13.81 -0.02
C LEU A 184 -12.34 -14.33 -1.14
N THR A 185 -12.63 -13.53 -2.15
CA THR A 185 -13.41 -14.01 -3.31
C THR A 185 -12.62 -15.05 -4.09
N SER A 186 -11.32 -14.81 -4.32
CA SER A 186 -10.47 -15.73 -5.08
C SER A 186 -10.26 -17.07 -4.39
N PHE A 187 -10.21 -17.08 -3.05
CA PHE A 187 -10.06 -18.32 -2.26
C PHE A 187 -11.41 -18.96 -1.92
N GLY A 188 -12.37 -18.15 -1.48
CA GLY A 188 -13.63 -18.59 -0.91
C GLY A 188 -14.64 -19.02 -1.97
N LEU A 189 -14.70 -18.35 -3.12
CA LEU A 189 -15.68 -18.70 -4.15
C LEU A 189 -15.47 -20.12 -4.69
N PRO A 190 -14.25 -20.58 -5.05
CA PRO A 190 -14.02 -21.96 -5.44
C PRO A 190 -14.43 -22.97 -4.37
N LEU A 191 -14.11 -22.71 -3.10
CA LEU A 191 -14.47 -23.57 -1.97
C LEU A 191 -15.98 -23.68 -1.79
N VAL A 192 -16.68 -22.55 -1.76
CA VAL A 192 -18.13 -22.50 -1.61
C VAL A 192 -18.81 -23.25 -2.75
N LEU A 193 -18.40 -22.99 -4.00
CA LEU A 193 -18.97 -23.67 -5.17
C LEU A 193 -18.74 -25.19 -5.13
N THR A 194 -17.56 -25.64 -4.74
CA THR A 194 -17.27 -27.08 -4.59
C THR A 194 -18.07 -27.69 -3.44
N TRP A 195 -18.13 -27.03 -2.28
CA TRP A 195 -18.79 -27.57 -1.09
C TRP A 195 -20.32 -27.60 -1.21
N LEU A 196 -20.92 -26.62 -1.90
CA LEU A 196 -22.33 -26.69 -2.29
C LEU A 196 -22.64 -27.93 -3.13
N GLY A 197 -21.66 -28.43 -3.90
CA GLY A 197 -21.73 -29.68 -4.66
C GLY A 197 -21.86 -30.95 -3.81
N TYR A 198 -21.38 -30.93 -2.56
CA TYR A 198 -21.46 -32.08 -1.65
C TYR A 198 -22.76 -32.11 -0.84
N LEU A 199 -23.57 -31.04 -0.87
CA LEU A 199 -24.83 -30.99 -0.12
C LEU A 199 -25.91 -31.84 -0.83
N PRO A 200 -26.58 -32.76 -0.10
CA PRO A 200 -27.47 -33.76 -0.72
C PRO A 200 -28.64 -33.14 -1.47
N PHE A 201 -29.14 -31.99 -1.01
CA PHE A 201 -30.27 -31.28 -1.60
C PHE A 201 -29.91 -30.44 -2.86
N MET A 202 -28.64 -30.10 -3.06
CA MET A 202 -28.19 -29.27 -4.19
C MET A 202 -27.91 -30.06 -5.47
N THR A 203 -27.73 -31.38 -5.34
CA THR A 203 -27.36 -32.30 -6.44
C THR A 203 -28.29 -32.21 -7.65
N ARG A 204 -29.60 -32.07 -7.43
CA ARG A 204 -30.61 -31.94 -8.51
C ARG A 204 -30.55 -30.59 -9.23
N GLY A 205 -30.21 -29.52 -8.53
CA GLY A 205 -30.01 -28.20 -9.14
C GLY A 205 -28.71 -28.13 -9.94
N ILE A 206 -27.62 -28.61 -9.36
CA ILE A 206 -26.29 -28.60 -9.98
C ILE A 206 -26.28 -29.47 -11.25
N SER A 207 -26.91 -30.64 -11.23
CA SER A 207 -27.01 -31.50 -12.42
C SER A 207 -27.76 -30.83 -13.60
N ARG A 208 -28.73 -29.95 -13.32
CA ARG A 208 -29.42 -29.16 -14.36
C ARG A 208 -28.57 -28.01 -14.90
N ILE A 209 -27.72 -27.41 -14.07
CA ILE A 209 -26.88 -26.26 -14.45
C ILE A 209 -25.58 -26.72 -15.13
N ARG A 210 -25.07 -27.92 -14.78
CA ARG A 210 -23.81 -28.48 -15.27
C ARG A 210 -23.66 -28.42 -16.80
N PRO A 211 -24.67 -28.80 -17.62
CA PRO A 211 -24.54 -28.75 -19.08
C PRO A 211 -24.29 -27.34 -19.64
N TYR A 212 -24.67 -26.29 -18.89
CA TYR A 212 -24.47 -24.89 -19.30
C TYR A 212 -23.11 -24.34 -18.87
N LEU A 213 -22.43 -24.94 -17.88
CA LEU A 213 -21.17 -24.45 -17.34
C LEU A 213 -19.92 -25.03 -18.02
N TYR A 214 -20.02 -26.23 -18.58
CA TYR A 214 -18.90 -26.97 -19.17
C TYR A 214 -18.58 -26.67 -20.64
N PRO A 215 -19.51 -26.19 -21.50
CA PRO A 215 -19.17 -25.79 -22.86
C PRO A 215 -18.08 -24.70 -22.86
N SER A 216 -17.19 -24.74 -23.86
CA SER A 216 -16.24 -23.65 -24.12
C SER A 216 -16.98 -22.43 -24.66
N LEU A 217 -16.51 -21.22 -24.35
CA LEU A 217 -17.05 -20.00 -24.96
C LEU A 217 -16.86 -19.96 -26.49
N ILE A 218 -15.81 -20.60 -27.02
CA ILE A 218 -15.48 -20.57 -28.44
C ILE A 218 -15.16 -21.99 -28.90
N GLY A 219 -16.12 -22.63 -29.57
CA GLY A 219 -15.94 -23.94 -30.23
C GLY A 219 -15.29 -24.99 -29.33
N THR A 220 -14.19 -25.58 -29.79
CA THR A 220 -13.42 -26.61 -29.06
C THR A 220 -12.13 -26.07 -28.43
N TYR A 221 -11.95 -24.75 -28.35
CA TYR A 221 -10.71 -24.11 -27.87
C TYR A 221 -10.49 -24.19 -26.34
N HIS A 222 -11.34 -24.92 -25.61
CA HIS A 222 -11.04 -25.29 -24.23
C HIS A 222 -9.88 -26.30 -24.13
N ASP A 223 -9.80 -27.22 -25.09
CA ASP A 223 -8.80 -28.30 -25.08
C ASP A 223 -7.62 -28.03 -26.02
N ARG A 224 -7.76 -27.04 -26.91
CA ARG A 224 -6.69 -26.56 -27.82
C ARG A 224 -6.42 -25.08 -27.58
N SER A 225 -5.16 -24.68 -27.61
CA SER A 225 -4.80 -23.26 -27.51
C SER A 225 -5.34 -22.48 -28.73
N LEU A 226 -5.67 -21.21 -28.49
CA LEU A 226 -5.96 -20.26 -29.56
C LEU A 226 -4.72 -20.04 -30.45
N PRO A 227 -4.92 -19.63 -31.72
CA PRO A 227 -3.84 -19.13 -32.56
C PRO A 227 -3.02 -18.06 -31.83
N PHE A 228 -1.72 -17.98 -32.10
CA PHE A 228 -0.78 -17.06 -31.43
C PHE A 228 -0.54 -17.31 -29.93
N LEU A 229 -0.76 -18.53 -29.45
CA LEU A 229 -0.47 -18.93 -28.06
C LEU A 229 -1.23 -18.13 -26.99
N LEU A 230 -2.39 -17.53 -27.35
CA LEU A 230 -3.27 -16.76 -26.44
C LEU A 230 -3.94 -17.60 -25.32
N GLY A 231 -3.48 -18.84 -25.13
CA GLY A 231 -4.00 -19.79 -24.15
C GLY A 231 -5.28 -20.50 -24.58
N ASN A 232 -5.85 -21.27 -23.65
CA ASN A 232 -7.08 -22.02 -23.85
C ASN A 232 -8.29 -21.15 -23.51
N VAL A 233 -9.37 -21.32 -24.26
CA VAL A 233 -10.62 -20.59 -24.04
C VAL A 233 -11.33 -21.18 -22.81
N PRO A 234 -11.66 -20.36 -21.80
CA PRO A 234 -12.35 -20.84 -20.61
C PRO A 234 -13.72 -21.46 -20.94
N THR A 235 -14.15 -22.42 -20.13
CA THR A 235 -15.57 -22.84 -20.11
C THR A 235 -16.46 -21.69 -19.67
N VAL A 236 -17.77 -21.77 -19.88
CA VAL A 236 -18.73 -20.77 -19.37
C VAL A 236 -18.58 -20.57 -17.86
N GLY A 237 -18.42 -21.64 -17.08
CA GLY A 237 -18.22 -21.55 -15.63
C GLY A 237 -16.90 -20.90 -15.24
N GLN A 238 -15.80 -21.27 -15.89
CA GLN A 238 -14.49 -20.62 -15.69
C GLN A 238 -14.54 -19.14 -16.07
N SER A 239 -15.27 -18.80 -17.14
CA SER A 239 -15.45 -17.44 -17.61
C SER A 239 -16.24 -16.59 -16.63
N GLY A 240 -17.30 -17.14 -16.04
CA GLY A 240 -18.05 -16.46 -14.98
C GLY A 240 -17.18 -16.15 -13.76
N TYR A 241 -16.33 -17.09 -13.35
CA TYR A 241 -15.36 -16.86 -12.27
C TYR A 241 -14.34 -15.77 -12.61
N ILE A 242 -13.72 -15.83 -13.80
CA ILE A 242 -12.79 -14.82 -14.30
C ILE A 242 -13.48 -13.45 -14.36
N PHE A 243 -14.71 -13.39 -14.87
CA PHE A 243 -15.50 -12.17 -14.97
C PHE A 243 -15.72 -11.53 -13.60
N ILE A 244 -16.07 -12.31 -12.57
CA ILE A 244 -16.23 -11.79 -11.20
C ILE A 244 -14.93 -11.14 -10.72
N LEU A 245 -13.78 -11.81 -10.90
CA LEU A 245 -12.49 -11.26 -10.46
C LEU A 245 -12.08 -10.01 -11.24
N VAL A 246 -12.30 -9.99 -12.57
CA VAL A 246 -12.08 -8.80 -13.40
C VAL A 246 -13.00 -7.66 -12.97
N ALA A 247 -14.29 -7.94 -12.77
CA ALA A 247 -15.27 -6.95 -12.35
C ALA A 247 -14.93 -6.35 -10.98
N LEU A 248 -14.53 -7.17 -10.00
CA LEU A 248 -14.10 -6.67 -8.69
C LEU A 248 -12.89 -5.74 -8.81
N ASN A 249 -11.88 -6.11 -9.61
CA ASN A 249 -10.72 -5.25 -9.83
C ASN A 249 -11.11 -3.92 -10.49
N VAL A 250 -11.96 -3.94 -11.52
CA VAL A 250 -12.43 -2.72 -12.21
C VAL A 250 -13.28 -1.84 -11.29
N ILE A 251 -14.22 -2.44 -10.53
CA ILE A 251 -15.07 -1.72 -9.59
C ILE A 251 -14.23 -1.07 -8.51
N PHE A 252 -13.35 -1.83 -7.84
CA PHE A 252 -12.50 -1.31 -6.76
C PHE A 252 -11.46 -0.29 -7.25
N LEU A 253 -11.09 -0.33 -8.52
CA LEU A 253 -10.29 0.72 -9.15
C LEU A 253 -11.09 2.00 -9.43
N SER A 254 -12.42 1.95 -9.49
CA SER A 254 -13.25 3.08 -9.95
C SER A 254 -14.02 3.77 -8.83
N ILE A 255 -14.17 3.16 -7.66
CA ILE A 255 -15.04 3.65 -6.57
C ILE A 255 -14.26 4.13 -5.34
N GLY A 256 -14.88 5.03 -4.58
CA GLY A 256 -14.41 5.41 -3.24
C GLY A 256 -13.49 6.63 -3.19
N TYR A 257 -13.20 7.26 -4.33
CA TYR A 257 -12.43 8.51 -4.38
C TYR A 257 -13.22 9.68 -3.81
N LYS A 258 -12.59 10.45 -2.92
CA LYS A 258 -13.09 11.74 -2.43
C LYS A 258 -12.01 12.79 -2.59
N THR A 259 -12.30 13.83 -3.36
CA THR A 259 -11.39 14.97 -3.54
C THR A 259 -11.74 16.06 -2.55
N LEU A 260 -10.71 16.71 -2.02
CA LEU A 260 -10.83 17.89 -1.16
C LEU A 260 -10.79 19.20 -1.93
N TYR A 261 -10.36 19.17 -3.19
CA TYR A 261 -10.24 20.36 -4.00
C TYR A 261 -11.61 20.89 -4.48
N PRO A 262 -11.86 22.22 -4.46
CA PRO A 262 -10.95 23.30 -4.05
C PRO A 262 -11.04 23.70 -2.57
N ASP A 263 -11.96 23.09 -1.82
CA ASP A 263 -12.36 23.55 -0.49
C ASP A 263 -11.24 23.42 0.56
N GLN A 264 -10.38 22.40 0.44
CA GLN A 264 -9.22 22.20 1.31
C GLN A 264 -7.98 21.77 0.52
N GLN A 265 -6.80 22.16 1.01
CA GLN A 265 -5.52 21.82 0.42
C GLN A 265 -4.84 20.67 1.17
N MET A 266 -4.10 19.85 0.42
CA MET A 266 -3.26 18.77 0.95
C MET A 266 -1.80 19.17 0.81
N GLN A 267 -0.95 18.72 1.73
CA GLN A 267 0.49 19.02 1.73
C GLN A 267 1.19 18.49 0.46
N TRP A 268 0.73 17.37 -0.10
CA TRP A 268 1.42 16.69 -1.20
C TRP A 268 0.96 17.13 -2.60
N TYR A 269 -0.22 17.73 -2.72
CA TYR A 269 -0.85 18.00 -4.03
C TYR A 269 -1.46 19.39 -4.08
N THR A 270 -1.18 20.10 -5.17
CA THR A 270 -1.59 21.52 -5.36
C THR A 270 -2.82 21.68 -6.25
N SER A 271 -3.21 20.62 -6.96
CA SER A 271 -4.33 20.64 -7.90
C SER A 271 -5.16 19.36 -7.83
N ARG A 272 -6.44 19.47 -8.20
CA ARG A 272 -7.35 18.32 -8.36
C ARG A 272 -6.78 17.23 -9.26
N TYR A 273 -6.05 17.61 -10.30
CA TYR A 273 -5.41 16.66 -11.21
C TYR A 273 -4.36 15.81 -10.50
N GLN A 274 -3.45 16.46 -9.75
CA GLN A 274 -2.42 15.75 -8.98
C GLN A 274 -3.03 14.84 -7.91
N GLU A 275 -4.04 15.32 -7.18
CA GLU A 275 -4.74 14.55 -6.14
C GLU A 275 -5.40 13.29 -6.72
N LEU A 276 -6.21 13.43 -7.78
CA LEU A 276 -6.87 12.29 -8.40
C LEU A 276 -5.86 11.32 -9.04
N MET A 277 -4.83 11.83 -9.70
CA MET A 277 -3.75 10.99 -10.23
C MET A 277 -3.07 10.18 -9.14
N ALA A 278 -2.78 10.80 -7.99
CA ALA A 278 -2.17 10.13 -6.86
C ALA A 278 -3.04 9.01 -6.31
N TYR A 279 -4.34 9.26 -6.12
CA TYR A 279 -5.26 8.23 -5.65
C TYR A 279 -5.38 7.07 -6.63
N PHE A 280 -5.43 7.33 -7.94
CA PHE A 280 -5.39 6.26 -8.95
C PHE A 280 -4.07 5.51 -8.95
N MET A 281 -2.95 6.22 -8.81
CA MET A 281 -1.61 5.62 -8.72
C MET A 281 -1.52 4.69 -7.50
N TRP A 282 -1.91 5.13 -6.30
CA TRP A 282 -1.89 4.28 -5.10
C TRP A 282 -2.82 3.09 -5.24
N ARG A 283 -4.06 3.30 -5.70
CA ARG A 283 -5.04 2.23 -5.90
C ARG A 283 -4.54 1.13 -6.82
N THR A 284 -3.96 1.49 -7.97
CA THR A 284 -3.39 0.53 -8.92
C THR A 284 -2.21 -0.23 -8.33
N GLY A 285 -1.33 0.44 -7.58
CA GLY A 285 -0.21 -0.20 -6.88
C GLY A 285 -0.67 -1.23 -5.85
N VAL A 286 -1.62 -0.87 -4.99
CA VAL A 286 -2.13 -1.77 -3.95
C VAL A 286 -2.95 -2.91 -4.54
N LEU A 287 -3.80 -2.67 -5.55
CA LEU A 287 -4.51 -3.74 -6.23
C LEU A 287 -3.55 -4.73 -6.92
N ALA A 288 -2.45 -4.25 -7.53
CA ALA A 288 -1.40 -5.14 -8.02
C ALA A 288 -0.85 -6.02 -6.88
N PHE A 289 -0.49 -5.42 -5.75
CA PHE A 289 0.03 -6.14 -4.60
C PHE A 289 -0.96 -7.19 -4.06
N CYS A 290 -2.25 -6.84 -3.95
CA CYS A 290 -3.29 -7.77 -3.49
C CYS A 290 -3.55 -8.94 -4.46
N ASN A 291 -3.25 -8.78 -5.75
CA ASN A 291 -3.33 -9.88 -6.70
C ASN A 291 -2.13 -10.85 -6.60
N MET A 292 -1.01 -10.47 -5.97
CA MET A 292 0.17 -11.35 -5.86
C MET A 292 -0.09 -12.65 -5.06
N PRO A 293 -0.71 -12.63 -3.86
CA PRO A 293 -1.02 -13.87 -3.15
C PRO A 293 -1.91 -14.82 -3.97
N VAL A 294 -2.89 -14.26 -4.68
CA VAL A 294 -3.79 -15.02 -5.56
C VAL A 294 -3.02 -15.61 -6.74
N LEU A 295 -2.10 -14.83 -7.32
CA LEU A 295 -1.22 -15.26 -8.41
C LEU A 295 -0.36 -16.46 -8.01
N PHE A 296 0.30 -16.39 -6.84
CA PHE A 296 1.14 -17.49 -6.32
C PHE A 296 0.34 -18.72 -5.94
N LEU A 297 -0.87 -18.53 -5.40
CA LEU A 297 -1.74 -19.63 -5.04
C LEU A 297 -2.11 -20.49 -6.25
N PHE A 298 -2.49 -19.85 -7.36
CA PHE A 298 -2.87 -20.55 -8.58
C PHE A 298 -1.69 -21.10 -9.40
N SER A 299 -0.45 -20.70 -9.10
CA SER A 299 0.74 -21.25 -9.79
C SER A 299 1.22 -22.60 -9.22
N SER A 300 0.79 -22.96 -8.01
CA SER A 300 1.32 -24.16 -7.32
C SER A 300 0.71 -25.45 -7.86
N ARG A 301 1.57 -26.43 -8.14
CA ARG A 301 1.21 -27.79 -8.61
C ARG A 301 0.59 -28.67 -7.53
N ASN A 302 0.86 -28.38 -6.25
CA ASN A 302 0.36 -29.13 -5.12
C ASN A 302 0.07 -28.15 -3.98
N ASN A 303 -1.19 -27.74 -3.84
CA ASN A 303 -1.61 -26.84 -2.78
C ASN A 303 -2.92 -27.34 -2.16
N VAL A 304 -3.15 -26.99 -0.89
CA VAL A 304 -4.33 -27.43 -0.12
C VAL A 304 -5.63 -27.00 -0.81
N LEU A 305 -5.65 -25.83 -1.47
CA LEU A 305 -6.83 -25.37 -2.18
C LEU A 305 -7.18 -26.27 -3.39
N LEU A 306 -6.18 -26.77 -4.12
CA LEU A 306 -6.39 -27.73 -5.21
C LEU A 306 -7.09 -28.99 -4.69
N TRP A 307 -6.66 -29.49 -3.52
CA TRP A 307 -7.28 -30.63 -2.86
C TRP A 307 -8.71 -30.33 -2.38
N LEU A 308 -8.93 -29.17 -1.75
CA LEU A 308 -10.23 -28.79 -1.20
C LEU A 308 -11.29 -28.45 -2.27
N THR A 309 -10.86 -27.91 -3.41
CA THR A 309 -11.75 -27.49 -4.50
C THR A 309 -12.05 -28.63 -5.47
N ASN A 310 -11.22 -29.69 -5.50
CA ASN A 310 -11.30 -30.77 -6.47
C ASN A 310 -11.30 -30.25 -7.94
N TRP A 311 -10.65 -29.11 -8.18
CA TRP A 311 -10.46 -28.54 -9.51
C TRP A 311 -9.23 -29.16 -10.18
N SER A 312 -9.26 -29.22 -11.51
CA SER A 312 -8.10 -29.70 -12.27
C SER A 312 -6.95 -28.69 -12.19
N HIS A 313 -5.70 -29.18 -12.19
CA HIS A 313 -4.52 -28.33 -12.27
C HIS A 313 -4.54 -27.41 -13.51
N SER A 314 -5.13 -27.88 -14.63
CA SER A 314 -5.33 -27.06 -15.83
C SER A 314 -6.18 -25.82 -15.54
N THR A 315 -7.24 -25.96 -14.73
CA THR A 315 -8.08 -24.81 -14.31
C THR A 315 -7.27 -23.81 -13.48
N TYR A 316 -6.41 -24.29 -12.58
CA TYR A 316 -5.55 -23.41 -11.78
C TYR A 316 -4.58 -22.60 -12.65
N ILE A 317 -3.92 -23.25 -13.60
CA ILE A 317 -3.01 -22.55 -14.53
C ILE A 317 -3.77 -21.55 -15.42
N LEU A 318 -5.01 -21.86 -15.83
CA LEU A 318 -5.87 -20.91 -16.52
C LEU A 318 -6.14 -19.67 -15.64
N MET A 319 -6.52 -19.87 -14.37
CA MET A 319 -6.76 -18.76 -13.43
C MET A 319 -5.48 -17.95 -13.17
N HIS A 320 -4.34 -18.61 -12.96
CA HIS A 320 -3.04 -17.97 -12.80
C HIS A 320 -2.74 -17.01 -13.96
N ARG A 321 -2.95 -17.43 -15.21
CA ARG A 321 -2.72 -16.57 -16.39
C ARG A 321 -3.61 -15.33 -16.40
N TRP A 322 -4.90 -15.48 -16.09
CA TRP A 322 -5.81 -14.32 -16.03
C TRP A 322 -5.45 -13.35 -14.91
N ILE A 323 -5.09 -13.86 -13.73
CA ILE A 323 -4.62 -13.02 -12.62
C ILE A 323 -3.26 -12.38 -12.95
N ALA A 324 -2.37 -13.05 -13.66
CA ALA A 324 -1.11 -12.49 -14.13
C ALA A 324 -1.33 -11.29 -15.06
N ARG A 325 -2.33 -11.37 -15.96
CA ARG A 325 -2.71 -10.25 -16.84
C ARG A 325 -3.26 -9.06 -16.05
N LEU A 326 -4.14 -9.30 -15.07
CA LEU A 326 -4.66 -8.25 -14.19
C LEU A 326 -3.55 -7.61 -13.36
N PHE A 327 -2.66 -8.42 -12.80
CA PHE A 327 -1.48 -7.96 -12.07
C PHE A 327 -0.62 -7.05 -12.93
N LEU A 328 -0.25 -7.48 -14.14
CA LEU A 328 0.54 -6.65 -15.05
C LEU A 328 -0.17 -5.34 -15.39
N LEU A 329 -1.46 -5.39 -15.74
CA LEU A 329 -2.22 -4.20 -16.11
C LEU A 329 -2.17 -3.16 -14.99
N HIS A 330 -2.34 -3.57 -13.74
CA HIS A 330 -2.20 -2.68 -12.59
C HIS A 330 -0.78 -2.17 -12.38
N VAL A 331 0.25 -3.01 -12.53
CA VAL A 331 1.66 -2.60 -12.44
C VAL A 331 1.99 -1.55 -13.52
N LEU A 332 1.58 -1.76 -14.76
CA LEU A 332 1.81 -0.81 -15.85
C LEU A 332 1.08 0.51 -15.62
N LEU A 333 -0.19 0.46 -15.21
CA LEU A 333 -0.95 1.68 -14.87
C LEU A 333 -0.29 2.43 -13.72
N HIS A 334 0.08 1.74 -12.64
CA HIS A 334 0.78 2.33 -11.49
C HIS A 334 2.06 3.05 -11.94
N SER A 335 2.89 2.39 -12.76
CA SER A 335 4.16 2.97 -13.22
C SER A 335 3.98 4.16 -14.16
N ILE A 336 3.00 4.11 -15.08
CA ILE A 336 2.70 5.25 -15.96
C ILE A 336 2.17 6.43 -15.15
N LEU A 337 1.24 6.18 -14.23
CA LEU A 337 0.67 7.21 -13.36
C LEU A 337 1.74 7.82 -12.44
N ALA A 338 2.61 6.99 -11.86
CA ALA A 338 3.74 7.45 -11.04
C ALA A 338 4.71 8.31 -11.84
N LEU A 339 5.09 7.88 -13.04
CA LEU A 339 5.98 8.66 -13.90
C LEU A 339 5.38 10.04 -14.20
N VAL A 340 4.13 10.09 -14.66
CA VAL A 340 3.47 11.36 -15.03
C VAL A 340 3.26 12.26 -13.82
N LEU A 341 2.83 11.70 -12.67
CA LEU A 341 2.61 12.47 -11.45
C LEU A 341 3.92 13.06 -10.93
N TYR A 342 4.99 12.28 -10.81
CA TYR A 342 6.25 12.75 -10.25
C TYR A 342 6.99 13.71 -11.20
N GLN A 343 6.77 13.61 -12.51
CA GLN A 343 7.20 14.65 -13.45
C GLN A 343 6.41 15.94 -13.23
N ASN A 344 5.10 15.85 -13.05
CA ASN A 344 4.24 17.01 -12.85
C ASN A 344 4.48 17.71 -11.50
N THR A 345 4.85 16.99 -10.44
CA THR A 345 5.22 17.57 -9.14
C THR A 345 6.68 18.03 -9.06
N GLY A 346 7.50 17.74 -10.07
CA GLY A 346 8.94 18.03 -10.07
C GLY A 346 9.79 17.08 -9.20
N ALA A 347 9.18 16.06 -8.58
CA ALA A 347 9.86 15.11 -7.72
C ALA A 347 10.58 13.97 -8.46
N TYR A 348 10.42 13.86 -9.79
CA TYR A 348 10.95 12.74 -10.57
C TYR A 348 12.45 12.50 -10.41
N THR A 349 13.27 13.54 -10.55
CA THR A 349 14.75 13.41 -10.48
C THR A 349 15.21 12.98 -9.10
N THR A 350 14.60 13.53 -8.05
CA THR A 350 14.87 13.17 -6.65
C THR A 350 14.41 11.75 -6.32
N SER A 351 13.36 11.25 -6.99
CA SER A 351 12.84 9.91 -6.73
C SER A 351 13.63 8.79 -7.37
N LEU A 352 14.37 9.05 -8.45
CA LEU A 352 15.18 8.03 -9.16
C LEU A 352 16.28 7.39 -8.29
N THR A 353 16.74 8.08 -7.25
CA THR A 353 17.76 7.58 -6.32
C THR A 353 17.15 6.80 -5.15
N LEU A 354 15.83 6.83 -4.98
CA LEU A 354 15.15 6.16 -3.88
C LEU A 354 15.02 4.66 -4.15
N ASN A 355 15.38 3.85 -3.16
CA ASN A 355 15.36 2.39 -3.27
C ASN A 355 14.01 1.84 -3.74
N TRP A 356 12.90 2.37 -3.21
CA TRP A 356 11.56 1.91 -3.58
C TRP A 356 11.23 2.21 -5.05
N TRP A 357 11.75 3.30 -5.62
CA TRP A 357 11.59 3.61 -7.04
C TRP A 357 12.38 2.63 -7.91
N ILE A 358 13.62 2.34 -7.54
CA ILE A 358 14.50 1.39 -8.22
C ILE A 358 13.86 -0.01 -8.24
N TRP A 359 13.40 -0.50 -7.09
CA TRP A 359 12.71 -1.79 -6.99
C TRP A 359 11.39 -1.80 -7.77
N GLY A 360 10.67 -0.68 -7.82
CA GLY A 360 9.48 -0.51 -8.66
C GLY A 360 9.81 -0.69 -10.15
N CYS A 361 10.85 -0.04 -10.65
CA CYS A 361 11.32 -0.22 -12.03
C CYS A 361 11.69 -1.69 -12.32
N PHE A 362 12.44 -2.33 -11.43
CA PHE A 362 12.77 -3.76 -11.55
C PHE A 362 11.53 -4.64 -11.65
N LEU A 363 10.49 -4.38 -10.86
CA LEU A 363 9.24 -5.16 -10.87
C LEU A 363 8.51 -5.04 -12.21
N VAL A 364 8.51 -3.86 -12.83
CA VAL A 364 7.92 -3.66 -14.17
C VAL A 364 8.66 -4.48 -15.22
N PHE A 365 9.99 -4.47 -15.20
CA PHE A 365 10.77 -5.29 -16.11
C PHE A 365 10.56 -6.79 -15.89
N ALA A 366 10.58 -7.24 -14.64
CA ALA A 366 10.37 -8.65 -14.30
C ALA A 366 8.97 -9.14 -14.72
N SER A 367 7.92 -8.36 -14.44
CA SER A 367 6.55 -8.71 -14.82
C SER A 367 6.34 -8.77 -16.34
N ALA A 368 6.96 -7.86 -17.10
CA ALA A 368 6.93 -7.89 -18.57
C ALA A 368 7.66 -9.12 -19.15
N LEU A 369 8.81 -9.51 -18.56
CA LEU A 369 9.57 -10.69 -19.00
C LEU A 369 8.80 -12.00 -18.75
N ILE A 370 8.12 -12.12 -17.61
CA ILE A 370 7.33 -13.30 -17.26
C ILE A 370 6.19 -13.51 -18.26
N LEU A 371 5.56 -12.45 -18.76
CA LEU A 371 4.49 -12.55 -19.76
C LEU A 371 4.99 -12.94 -21.16
N ARG A 372 6.20 -12.52 -21.52
CA ARG A 372 6.86 -13.02 -22.74
C ARG A 372 7.03 -14.54 -22.68
N GLN A 373 7.41 -15.07 -21.53
CA GLN A 373 7.57 -16.51 -21.31
C GLN A 373 6.22 -17.26 -21.31
N LEU A 374 5.13 -16.56 -21.06
CA LEU A 374 3.75 -17.07 -21.16
C LEU A 374 3.18 -17.01 -22.60
N GLY A 375 3.89 -16.40 -23.56
CA GLY A 375 3.56 -16.44 -24.99
C GLY A 375 2.59 -15.36 -25.49
N GLU A 376 2.32 -14.31 -24.70
CA GLU A 376 1.15 -13.44 -24.91
C GLU A 376 1.42 -11.94 -25.15
N PHE A 377 2.67 -11.47 -25.23
CA PHE A 377 2.92 -10.03 -25.39
C PHE A 377 4.15 -9.65 -26.22
N ASP A 378 3.98 -8.65 -27.09
CA ASP A 378 5.02 -8.09 -27.95
C ASP A 378 5.76 -6.92 -27.26
N TYR A 379 7.07 -7.07 -27.07
CA TYR A 379 7.94 -6.24 -26.21
C TYR A 379 8.16 -4.79 -26.71
N LEU A 380 7.75 -4.50 -27.95
CA LEU A 380 7.97 -3.21 -28.60
C LEU A 380 7.16 -2.08 -27.95
N LEU A 381 6.01 -2.37 -27.33
CA LEU A 381 5.22 -1.35 -26.63
C LEU A 381 5.90 -0.89 -25.32
N VAL A 382 6.37 -1.84 -24.50
CA VAL A 382 7.01 -1.56 -23.20
C VAL A 382 8.39 -0.91 -23.39
N LEU A 383 9.19 -1.38 -24.35
CA LEU A 383 10.47 -0.73 -24.68
C LEU A 383 10.28 0.68 -25.24
N ARG A 384 9.20 0.94 -26.00
CA ARG A 384 8.88 2.30 -26.46
C ARG A 384 8.44 3.20 -25.30
N LEU A 385 7.66 2.69 -24.35
CA LEU A 385 7.27 3.42 -23.14
C LEU A 385 8.46 3.71 -22.19
N ASN A 386 9.34 2.73 -21.97
CA ASN A 386 10.58 2.95 -21.19
C ASN A 386 11.62 3.79 -21.95
N LYS A 387 11.69 3.71 -23.28
CA LYS A 387 12.48 4.66 -24.07
C LYS A 387 11.90 6.07 -23.97
N ILE A 388 10.60 6.28 -23.89
CA ILE A 388 10.02 7.61 -23.66
C ILE A 388 10.43 8.12 -22.26
N ALA A 389 10.39 7.26 -21.23
CA ALA A 389 10.84 7.59 -19.88
C ALA A 389 12.35 7.93 -19.80
N CYS A 390 13.19 7.28 -20.61
CA CYS A 390 14.63 7.57 -20.71
C CYS A 390 14.99 8.68 -21.72
N SER A 391 14.18 8.91 -22.76
CA SER A 391 14.48 9.81 -23.88
C SER A 391 14.15 11.27 -23.59
N GLN A 392 13.41 11.59 -22.52
CA GLN A 392 13.26 12.98 -22.09
C GLN A 392 14.49 13.54 -21.37
N LYS A 393 15.53 12.72 -21.16
CA LYS A 393 16.88 13.17 -20.78
C LYS A 393 17.66 13.65 -22.02
N GLY A 394 17.05 14.52 -22.82
CA GLY A 394 17.59 15.06 -24.05
C GLY A 394 17.95 16.53 -23.96
N ASN A 395 18.61 16.98 -22.88
CA ASN A 395 19.35 18.25 -22.93
C ASN A 395 20.49 18.43 -21.91
N SER A 396 20.97 17.37 -21.26
CA SER A 396 22.17 17.45 -20.41
C SER A 396 23.12 16.31 -20.76
N GLN A 397 24.28 16.65 -21.31
CA GLN A 397 25.36 15.75 -21.74
C GLN A 397 25.96 14.96 -20.56
N THR A 398 25.29 13.91 -20.08
CA THR A 398 25.90 12.89 -19.23
C THR A 398 25.50 11.49 -19.71
N PRO A 399 26.46 10.61 -20.06
CA PRO A 399 26.14 9.29 -20.59
C PRO A 399 25.59 8.36 -19.49
N CYS A 400 24.55 7.61 -19.82
CA CYS A 400 23.96 6.55 -19.00
C CYS A 400 24.93 5.35 -18.90
N THR A 401 25.63 5.20 -17.77
CA THR A 401 26.53 4.06 -17.50
C THR A 401 25.88 2.92 -16.69
N ALA A 402 24.56 2.94 -16.46
CA ALA A 402 23.88 1.90 -15.67
C ALA A 402 23.19 0.77 -16.50
N CYS A 403 23.23 0.83 -17.84
CA CYS A 403 22.60 -0.18 -18.71
C CYS A 403 23.60 -0.99 -19.54
N SER A 404 24.77 -1.30 -18.99
CA SER A 404 25.63 -2.34 -19.55
C SER A 404 26.36 -3.11 -18.45
N ARG A 405 25.69 -4.10 -17.88
CA ARG A 405 26.26 -5.40 -17.51
C ARG A 405 25.13 -6.38 -17.22
#